data_AF-A0A1Z8KU39-F1
#
_entry.id   AF-A0A1Z8KU39-F1
#
_cell.length_a   1.000
_cell.length_b   1.000
_cell.length_c   1.000
_cell.angle_alpha   90.00
_cell.angle_beta   90.00
_cell.angle_gamma   90.00
#
_symmetry.space_group_name_H-M   'P 1'
#
loop_
_entity.id
_entity.type
_entity.pdbx_description
1 polymer ?
#
loop_
_entity_poly.entity_id
_entity_poly.type
_entity_poly.pdbx_seq_one_letter_code
_entity_poly.pdbx_strand_id
1 'polypeptide(L)'
;MSKTRKTTTGPRSFTGAFPLFDMEALICAHERSLKSAAEAQEHFFQQIISMNRECFKFIESRLEQDREALKSLGSCNCPGDVMKVYGQFFETAAKNYSDEFGRIASLYEKQVEEAVEDVKQQVDQTTMAAL
;
A
#
# COMPACT_ATOMS: atom_id res chain seq x y z
N MET A 1 67.15 12.94 43.96
CA MET A 1 67.21 12.78 42.50
C MET A 1 66.72 11.36 42.19
N SER A 2 65.42 11.10 41.96
CA SER A 2 64.60 11.33 40.73
C SER A 2 65.14 10.49 39.55
N LYS A 3 64.47 9.56 38.85
CA LYS A 3 63.05 9.26 38.49
C LYS A 3 62.92 7.74 38.24
N THR A 4 61.91 6.98 38.67
CA THR A 4 60.47 6.88 38.31
C THR A 4 60.16 6.32 36.90
N ARG A 5 59.88 5.01 36.88
CA ARG A 5 58.78 4.24 36.24
C ARG A 5 58.34 4.60 34.79
N LYS A 6 58.53 3.64 33.87
CA LYS A 6 57.93 3.57 32.53
C LYS A 6 56.40 3.47 32.63
N THR A 7 55.69 4.35 31.92
CA THR A 7 54.23 4.39 31.82
C THR A 7 53.72 3.49 30.71
N THR A 8 52.85 2.54 31.08
CA THR A 8 51.89 1.85 30.23
C THR A 8 50.91 2.88 29.63
N THR A 9 50.59 2.81 28.34
CA THR A 9 49.37 3.41 27.79
C THR A 9 48.90 2.60 26.58
N GLY A 10 47.87 1.77 26.79
CA GLY A 10 47.12 1.12 25.71
C GLY A 10 46.29 2.14 24.90
N PRO A 11 45.62 1.69 23.83
CA PRO A 11 44.76 2.55 23.03
C PRO A 11 43.61 3.06 23.91
N ARG A 12 43.59 4.38 24.15
CA ARG A 12 42.52 5.05 24.89
C ARG A 12 41.23 4.91 24.07
N SER A 13 40.31 4.09 24.57
CA SER A 13 38.90 4.22 24.24
C SER A 13 38.47 5.65 24.54
N PHE A 14 37.96 6.35 23.53
CA PHE A 14 37.33 7.64 23.70
C PHE A 14 35.99 7.43 24.39
N THR A 15 36.03 7.25 25.72
CA THR A 15 34.86 7.28 26.59
C THR A 15 34.68 8.72 27.06
N GLY A 16 34.29 9.58 26.12
CA GLY A 16 33.90 10.96 26.40
C GLY A 16 32.43 11.00 26.78
N ALA A 17 32.14 11.04 28.09
CA ALA A 17 30.80 11.27 28.61
C ALA A 17 30.34 12.71 28.30
N PHE A 18 29.60 12.87 27.20
CA PHE A 18 28.63 13.95 27.01
C PHE A 18 27.31 13.29 26.56
N PRO A 19 26.23 13.31 27.38
CA PRO A 19 24.98 12.62 27.06
C PRO A 19 24.12 13.41 26.05
N LEU A 20 24.72 14.08 25.07
CA LEU A 20 23.99 14.98 24.17
C LEU A 20 23.72 14.39 22.78
N PHE A 21 24.56 13.47 22.27
CA PHE A 21 24.34 12.82 20.97
C PHE A 21 25.00 11.44 20.92
N ASP A 22 24.24 10.39 21.24
CA ASP A 22 24.63 9.02 20.88
C ASP A 22 24.43 8.85 19.37
N MET A 23 25.46 9.14 18.59
CA MET A 23 25.41 9.10 17.12
C MET A 23 25.13 7.69 16.59
N GLU A 24 25.51 6.64 17.32
CA GLU A 24 25.27 5.25 16.91
C GLU A 24 23.80 4.89 17.10
N ALA A 25 23.20 5.25 18.24
CA ALA A 25 21.76 5.14 18.44
C ALA A 25 20.96 5.98 17.44
N LEU A 26 21.47 7.17 17.08
CA LEU A 26 20.83 8.06 16.11
C LEU A 26 20.89 7.47 14.68
N ILE A 27 22.02 6.90 14.28
CA ILE A 27 22.17 6.19 12.99
C ILE A 27 21.26 4.96 12.94
N CYS A 28 21.24 4.12 13.98
CA CYS A 28 20.37 2.95 14.04
C CYS A 28 18.88 3.32 14.01
N ALA A 29 18.48 4.39 14.71
CA ALA A 29 17.11 4.90 14.66
C ALA A 29 16.74 5.39 13.25
N HIS A 30 17.66 6.07 12.56
CA HIS A 30 17.45 6.56 11.21
C HIS A 30 17.37 5.43 10.17
N GLU A 31 18.19 4.38 10.31
CA GLU A 31 18.14 3.18 9.48
C GLU A 31 16.79 2.47 9.62
N ARG A 32 16.32 2.26 10.85
CA ARG A 32 15.00 1.67 11.12
C ARG A 32 13.87 2.52 10.56
N SER A 33 13.95 3.84 10.73
CA SER A 33 12.96 4.77 10.20
C SER A 33 12.90 4.73 8.67
N LEU A 34 14.05 4.69 7.99
CA LEU A 34 14.12 4.60 6.54
C LEU A 34 13.57 3.26 6.04
N LYS A 35 13.91 2.16 6.72
CA LYS A 35 13.40 0.82 6.39
C LYS A 35 11.88 0.75 6.53
N SER A 36 11.34 1.18 7.68
CA SER A 36 9.90 1.22 7.93
C SER A 36 9.18 2.13 6.92
N ALA A 37 9.76 3.28 6.56
CA ALA A 37 9.20 4.15 5.53
C ALA A 37 9.20 3.49 4.14
N ALA A 38 10.25 2.74 3.78
CA ALA A 38 10.31 2.01 2.52
C ALA A 38 9.26 0.89 2.46
N GLU A 39 9.11 0.11 3.54
CA GLU A 39 8.09 -0.94 3.65
C GLU A 39 6.67 -0.37 3.55
N ALA A 40 6.38 0.73 4.28
CA ALA A 40 5.09 1.41 4.18
C ALA A 40 4.81 1.95 2.78
N GLN A 41 5.85 2.47 2.10
CA GLN A 41 5.72 2.98 0.74
C GLN A 41 5.50 1.86 -0.28
N GLU A 42 6.16 0.71 -0.11
CA GLU A 42 5.92 -0.50 -0.90
C GLU A 42 4.46 -0.97 -0.76
N HIS A 43 3.99 -1.13 0.48
CA HIS A 43 2.60 -1.54 0.76
C HIS A 43 1.59 -0.59 0.12
N PHE A 44 1.80 0.72 0.28
CA PHE A 44 0.96 1.74 -0.35
C PHE A 44 0.90 1.60 -1.88
N PHE A 45 2.04 1.40 -2.54
CA PHE A 45 2.06 1.20 -3.99
C PHE A 45 1.37 -0.08 -4.42
N GLN A 46 1.54 -1.19 -3.68
CA GLN A 46 0.84 -2.44 -3.96
C GLN A 46 -0.69 -2.29 -3.86
N GLN A 47 -1.16 -1.54 -2.87
CA GLN A 47 -2.58 -1.23 -2.69
C GLN A 47 -3.12 -0.38 -3.84
N ILE A 48 -2.39 0.66 -4.26
CA ILE A 48 -2.74 1.47 -5.43
C ILE A 48 -2.79 0.64 -6.71
N ILE A 49 -1.79 -0.21 -6.94
CA ILE A 49 -1.74 -1.07 -8.14
C ILE A 49 -2.93 -2.03 -8.16
N SER A 50 -3.28 -2.62 -7.02
CA SER A 50 -4.43 -3.51 -6.88
C SER A 50 -5.75 -2.80 -7.20
N MET A 51 -5.95 -1.59 -6.68
CA MET A 51 -7.14 -0.78 -6.96
C MET A 51 -7.22 -0.39 -8.44
N ASN A 52 -6.11 0.09 -9.01
CA ASN A 52 -6.07 0.46 -10.43
C ASN A 52 -6.35 -0.74 -11.35
N ARG A 53 -5.82 -1.92 -11.02
CA ARG A 53 -6.09 -3.15 -11.78
C ARG A 53 -7.58 -3.47 -11.81
N GLU A 54 -8.27 -3.33 -10.68
CA GLU A 54 -9.71 -3.60 -10.64
C GLU A 54 -10.49 -2.57 -11.47
N CYS A 55 -10.19 -1.27 -11.30
CA CYS A 55 -10.78 -0.21 -12.13
C CYS A 55 -10.57 -0.45 -13.63
N PHE A 56 -9.37 -0.83 -14.07
CA PHE A 56 -9.09 -1.08 -15.48
C PHE A 56 -9.85 -2.29 -16.02
N LYS A 57 -9.97 -3.38 -15.25
CA LYS A 57 -10.80 -4.53 -15.64
C LYS A 57 -12.25 -4.15 -15.80
N PHE A 58 -12.78 -3.33 -14.89
CA PHE A 58 -14.15 -2.86 -14.97
C PHE A 58 -14.37 -2.01 -16.23
N ILE A 59 -13.47 -1.06 -16.49
CA ILE A 59 -13.54 -0.21 -17.68
C ILE A 59 -13.48 -1.05 -18.95
N GLU A 60 -12.56 -2.00 -19.04
CA GLU A 60 -12.43 -2.91 -20.19
C GLU A 60 -13.73 -3.69 -20.41
N SER A 61 -14.26 -4.31 -19.36
CA SER A 61 -15.51 -5.08 -19.44
C SER A 61 -16.69 -4.21 -19.89
N ARG A 62 -16.78 -2.97 -19.36
CA ARG A 62 -17.87 -2.05 -19.70
C ARG A 62 -17.79 -1.57 -21.14
N LEU A 63 -16.59 -1.27 -21.63
CA LEU A 63 -16.36 -0.87 -23.02
C LEU A 63 -16.70 -1.99 -24.01
N GLU A 64 -16.40 -3.26 -23.67
CA GLU A 64 -16.80 -4.38 -24.52
C GLU A 64 -18.32 -4.53 -24.57
N GLN A 65 -19.01 -4.41 -23.43
CA GLN A 65 -20.47 -4.44 -23.39
C GLN A 65 -21.11 -3.26 -24.14
N ASP A 66 -20.51 -2.06 -24.07
CA ASP A 66 -20.94 -0.90 -24.86
C ASP A 66 -20.83 -1.19 -26.36
N ARG A 67 -19.70 -1.77 -26.78
CA ARG A 67 -19.47 -2.18 -28.17
C ARG A 67 -20.50 -3.22 -28.62
N GLU A 68 -20.81 -4.22 -27.80
CA GLU A 68 -21.82 -5.23 -28.09
C GLU A 68 -23.24 -4.63 -28.19
N ALA A 69 -23.57 -3.69 -27.30
CA ALA A 69 -24.85 -2.99 -27.34
C ALA A 69 -24.99 -2.15 -28.63
N LEU A 70 -23.95 -1.41 -29.03
CA LEU A 70 -23.93 -0.66 -30.29
C LEU A 70 -24.06 -1.57 -31.51
N LYS A 71 -23.38 -2.72 -31.49
CA LYS A 71 -23.51 -3.73 -32.55
C LYS A 71 -24.95 -4.27 -32.65
N SER A 72 -25.59 -4.49 -31.50
CA SER A 72 -26.98 -4.95 -31.41
C SER A 72 -27.98 -3.88 -31.87
N LEU A 73 -27.72 -2.61 -31.57
CA LEU A 73 -28.51 -1.50 -32.09
C LEU A 73 -28.41 -1.41 -33.62
N GLY A 74 -27.23 -1.64 -34.18
CA GLY A 74 -27.02 -1.63 -35.64
C GLY A 74 -27.74 -2.75 -36.39
N SER A 75 -28.20 -3.81 -35.71
CA SER A 75 -28.96 -4.91 -36.32
C SER A 75 -30.47 -4.84 -36.07
N CYS A 76 -30.96 -3.82 -35.35
CA CYS A 76 -32.38 -3.64 -35.06
C CYS A 76 -33.16 -3.21 -36.31
N ASN A 77 -34.34 -3.82 -36.54
CA ASN A 77 -35.19 -3.50 -37.70
C ASN A 77 -36.46 -2.74 -37.32
N CYS A 78 -36.79 -2.67 -36.03
CA CYS A 78 -37.94 -1.92 -35.55
C CYS A 78 -37.65 -1.19 -34.22
N PRO A 79 -38.43 -0.15 -33.88
CA PRO A 79 -38.26 0.58 -32.62
C PRO A 79 -38.39 -0.29 -31.36
N GLY A 80 -39.16 -1.38 -31.42
CA GLY A 80 -39.29 -2.32 -30.30
C GLY A 80 -37.98 -3.04 -29.95
N ASP A 81 -37.21 -3.42 -30.97
CA ASP A 81 -35.89 -4.07 -30.79
C ASP A 81 -34.92 -3.10 -30.12
N VAL A 82 -34.93 -1.83 -30.55
CA VAL A 82 -34.11 -0.77 -29.96
C VAL A 82 -34.41 -0.58 -28.49
N MET A 83 -35.70 -0.50 -28.11
CA MET A 83 -36.11 -0.36 -26.71
C MET A 83 -35.67 -1.57 -25.86
N LYS A 84 -35.71 -2.78 -26.42
CA LYS A 84 -35.24 -3.99 -25.74
C LYS A 84 -33.73 -3.94 -25.49
N VAL A 85 -32.93 -3.54 -26.49
CA VAL A 85 -31.48 -3.41 -26.33
C VAL A 85 -31.13 -2.36 -25.27
N TYR A 86 -31.80 -1.20 -25.28
CA TYR A 86 -31.61 -0.18 -24.23
C TYR A 86 -32.00 -0.69 -22.84
N GLY A 87 -33.13 -1.39 -22.71
CA GLY A 87 -33.55 -1.97 -21.42
C GLY A 87 -32.51 -2.93 -20.86
N GLN A 88 -32.06 -3.87 -21.69
CA GLN A 88 -31.01 -4.83 -21.31
C GLN A 88 -29.69 -4.15 -20.94
N PHE A 89 -29.32 -3.10 -21.68
CA PHE A 89 -28.13 -2.31 -21.41
C PHE A 89 -28.18 -1.66 -20.03
N PHE A 90 -29.28 -0.97 -19.69
CA PHE A 90 -29.39 -0.29 -18.40
C PHE A 90 -29.47 -1.26 -17.23
N GLU A 91 -30.21 -2.36 -17.37
CA GLU A 91 -30.28 -3.41 -16.35
C GLU A 91 -28.89 -4.00 -16.08
N THR A 92 -28.17 -4.35 -17.15
CA THR A 92 -26.81 -4.90 -17.06
C THR A 92 -25.83 -3.89 -16.47
N ALA A 93 -25.88 -2.64 -16.92
CA ALA A 93 -25.01 -1.59 -16.39
C ALA A 93 -25.26 -1.35 -14.90
N ALA A 94 -26.52 -1.24 -14.46
CA ALA A 94 -26.87 -1.05 -13.06
C ALA A 94 -26.31 -2.18 -12.18
N LYS A 95 -26.47 -3.44 -12.63
CA LYS A 95 -25.90 -4.60 -11.95
C LYS A 95 -24.37 -4.52 -11.87
N ASN A 96 -23.71 -4.25 -12.99
CA ASN A 96 -22.25 -4.21 -13.05
C ASN A 96 -21.65 -3.13 -12.14
N TYR A 97 -22.24 -1.92 -12.10
CA TYR A 97 -21.79 -0.87 -11.18
C TYR A 97 -22.02 -1.25 -9.71
N SER A 98 -23.13 -1.90 -9.39
CA SER A 98 -23.41 -2.38 -8.03
C SER A 98 -22.41 -3.47 -7.61
N ASP A 99 -22.13 -4.42 -8.50
CA ASP A 99 -21.18 -5.50 -8.25
C ASP A 99 -19.74 -4.94 -8.09
N GLU A 100 -19.36 -3.98 -8.93
CA GLU A 100 -18.04 -3.34 -8.87
C GLU A 100 -17.86 -2.52 -7.60
N PHE A 101 -18.88 -1.77 -7.18
CA PHE A 101 -18.86 -1.07 -5.91
C PHE A 101 -18.61 -2.03 -4.74
N GLY A 102 -19.26 -3.20 -4.76
CA GLY A 102 -19.01 -4.26 -3.77
C GLY A 102 -17.56 -4.74 -3.77
N ARG A 103 -16.95 -4.94 -4.94
CA ARG A 103 -15.54 -5.35 -5.06
C ARG A 103 -14.58 -4.29 -4.54
N ILE A 104 -14.78 -3.04 -4.91
CA ILE A 104 -13.97 -1.91 -4.44
C ILE A 104 -14.10 -1.78 -2.91
N ALA A 105 -15.30 -1.90 -2.35
CA ALA A 105 -15.52 -1.88 -0.91
C ALA A 105 -14.73 -3.01 -0.21
N SER A 106 -14.78 -4.24 -0.73
CA SER A 106 -13.99 -5.35 -0.20
C SER A 106 -12.48 -5.14 -0.32
N LEU A 107 -12.00 -4.46 -1.38
CA LEU A 107 -10.58 -4.09 -1.48
C LEU A 107 -10.20 -3.08 -0.40
N TYR A 108 -11.04 -2.08 -0.13
CA TYR A 108 -10.81 -1.13 0.96
C TYR A 108 -10.82 -1.80 2.34
N GLU A 109 -11.77 -2.70 2.60
CA GLU A 109 -11.82 -3.44 3.87
C GLU A 109 -10.52 -4.21 4.11
N LYS A 110 -10.02 -4.92 3.09
CA LYS A 110 -8.73 -5.62 3.15
C LYS A 110 -7.55 -4.67 3.40
N GLN A 111 -7.53 -3.52 2.72
CA GLN A 111 -6.46 -2.53 2.93
C GLN A 111 -6.44 -1.99 4.36
N VAL A 112 -7.62 -1.80 4.97
CA VAL A 112 -7.74 -1.38 6.37
C VAL A 112 -7.29 -2.49 7.31
N GLU A 113 -7.67 -3.74 7.05
CA GLU A 113 -7.23 -4.91 7.84
C GLU A 113 -5.71 -5.06 7.82
N GLU A 114 -5.10 -5.02 6.63
CA GLU A 114 -3.65 -5.06 6.44
C GLU A 114 -2.95 -3.90 7.16
N ALA A 115 -3.47 -2.67 7.05
CA ALA A 115 -2.88 -1.51 7.72
C ALA A 115 -2.92 -1.64 9.26
N VAL A 116 -3.98 -2.23 9.82
CA VAL A 116 -4.09 -2.51 11.25
C VAL A 116 -3.08 -3.60 11.68
N GLU A 117 -2.88 -4.62 10.85
CA GLU A 117 -1.87 -5.65 11.10
C GLU A 117 -0.44 -5.11 11.06
N ASP A 118 -0.11 -4.27 10.07
CA ASP A 118 1.21 -3.63 9.94
C ASP A 118 1.53 -2.78 11.17
N VAL A 119 0.55 -2.02 11.69
CA VAL A 119 0.72 -1.24 12.93
C VAL A 119 0.98 -2.13 14.14
N LYS A 120 0.24 -3.24 14.29
CA LYS A 120 0.47 -4.19 15.39
C LYS A 120 1.87 -4.78 15.34
N GLN A 121 2.32 -5.21 14.16
CA GLN A 121 3.66 -5.76 13.99
C GLN A 121 4.76 -4.74 14.31
N GLN A 122 4.60 -3.48 13.90
CA GLN A 122 5.55 -2.41 14.25
C GLN A 122 5.60 -2.13 15.76
N VAL A 123 4.45 -2.13 16.43
CA VAL A 123 4.39 -1.97 17.89
C VAL A 123 5.11 -3.13 18.58
N ASP A 124 4.81 -4.37 18.20
CA ASP A 124 5.42 -5.57 18.78
C ASP A 124 6.94 -5.57 18.60
N GLN A 125 7.43 -5.27 17.40
CA GLN A 125 8.87 -5.16 17.10
C GLN A 125 9.53 -4.04 17.92
N THR A 126 8.85 -2.90 18.11
CA THR A 126 9.37 -1.78 18.90
C THR A 126 9.44 -2.13 20.39
N THR A 127 8.44 -2.81 20.94
CA THR A 127 8.46 -3.28 22.33
C THR A 127 9.48 -4.38 22.59
N MET A 128 9.69 -5.29 21.63
CA MET A 128 10.70 -6.35 21.71
C MET A 128 12.13 -5.80 21.62
N ALA A 129 12.35 -4.70 20.89
CA ALA A 129 13.66 -4.04 20.80
C ALA A 129 13.97 -3.12 22.01
N ALA A 130 12.99 -2.87 22.88
CA ALA A 130 13.13 -2.03 24.08
C ALA A 130 13.34 -2.84 25.38
N LEU A 131 13.27 -4.17 25.32
CA LEU A 131 13.59 -5.12 26.41
C LEU A 131 14.98 -5.72 26.20
#